data_AF-A0A1W1UNI9-F1
#
_entry.id   AF-A0A1W1UNI9-F1
#
_cell.length_a   1.000
_cell.length_b   1.000
_cell.length_c   1.000
_cell.angle_alpha   90.00
_cell.angle_beta   90.00
_cell.angle_gamma   90.00
#
_symmetry.space_group_name_H-M   'P 1'
#
loop_
_entity.id
_entity.type
_entity.pdbx_description
1 polymer ?
#
loop_
_entity_poly.entity_id
_entity_poly.type
_entity_poly.pdbx_seq_one_letter_code
_entity_poly.pdbx_strand_id
1 'polypeptide(L)' 'MKKLLFIMLFSAMPLLAAEKYSCDEGRGKYCKHMSSCAEAKYYLNKCGIGRLDRDNDGIPCENVCRK' A
#
# COMPACT_ATOMS: atom_id res chain seq x y z
N MET A 1 -9.74 -12.22 49.14
CA MET A 1 -8.27 -12.06 49.22
C MET A 1 -7.84 -11.13 48.09
N LYS A 2 -7.71 -9.84 48.40
CA LYS A 2 -7.01 -8.84 47.59
C LYS A 2 -5.53 -9.22 47.56
N LYS A 3 -4.91 -9.25 46.37
CA LYS A 3 -3.48 -9.01 46.08
C LYS A 3 -3.09 -9.78 44.82
N LEU A 4 -3.18 -9.10 43.66
CA LEU A 4 -2.31 -9.18 42.48
C LEU A 4 -2.94 -8.26 41.41
N LEU A 5 -3.18 -6.97 41.68
CA LEU A 5 -2.21 -5.91 41.37
C LEU A 5 -0.83 -6.45 41.01
N PHE A 6 -0.56 -6.68 39.71
CA PHE A 6 0.59 -6.15 38.97
C PHE A 6 0.62 -6.76 37.55
N ILE A 7 0.85 -5.90 36.55
CA ILE A 7 1.21 -6.20 35.15
C ILE A 7 0.03 -6.63 34.25
N MET A 8 -0.62 -5.66 33.60
CA MET A 8 -0.80 -5.63 32.13
C MET A 8 -1.34 -4.24 31.74
N LEU A 9 -0.63 -3.18 32.14
CA LEU A 9 -0.57 -1.94 31.36
C LEU A 9 0.33 -2.18 30.13
N PHE A 10 0.11 -3.28 29.39
CA PHE A 10 0.63 -3.41 28.04
C PHE A 10 -0.30 -2.54 27.19
N SER A 11 0.05 -1.25 27.15
CA SER A 11 -0.41 -0.32 26.14
C SER A 11 -0.60 -1.08 24.83
N ALA A 12 -1.85 -1.19 24.37
CA ALA A 12 -2.14 -1.61 23.02
C ALA A 12 -1.53 -0.56 22.10
N MET A 13 -0.24 -0.73 21.78
CA MET A 13 0.41 0.06 20.75
C MET A 13 -0.34 -0.27 19.47
N PRO A 14 -1.04 0.70 18.87
CA PRO A 14 -1.63 0.46 17.58
C PRO A 14 -0.46 0.11 16.65
N LEU A 15 -0.54 -1.05 15.99
CA LEU A 15 0.36 -1.41 14.93
C LEU A 15 0.08 -0.43 13.78
N LEU A 16 0.69 0.75 13.86
CA LEU A 16 0.59 1.78 12.86
C LEU A 16 1.38 1.23 11.66
N ALA A 17 0.68 0.51 10.78
CA ALA A 17 1.25 0.07 9.52
C ALA A 17 1.71 1.33 8.78
N ALA A 18 3.02 1.46 8.60
CA ALA A 18 3.56 2.57 7.84
C ALA A 18 3.02 2.49 6.41
N GLU A 19 2.39 3.57 5.94
CA GLU A 19 1.99 3.70 4.54
C GLU A 19 3.26 3.61 3.68
N LYS A 20 3.37 2.53 2.90
CA LYS A 20 4.57 2.23 2.10
C LYS A 20 4.67 3.07 0.82
N TYR A 21 3.58 3.70 0.41
CA TYR A 21 3.43 4.43 -0.85
C TYR A 21 2.66 5.73 -0.59
N SER A 22 2.89 6.77 -1.39
CA SER A 22 2.13 8.03 -1.33
C SER A 22 1.69 8.46 -2.72
N CYS A 23 0.48 9.01 -2.83
CA CYS A 23 -0.04 9.50 -4.12
C CYS A 23 0.80 10.63 -4.73
N ASP A 24 1.49 11.43 -3.93
CA ASP A 24 2.37 12.50 -4.42
C ASP A 24 3.53 11.93 -5.24
N GLU A 25 4.11 10.80 -4.81
CA GLU A 25 5.14 10.09 -5.55
C GLU A 25 4.60 9.43 -6.82
N GLY A 26 3.35 8.96 -6.78
CA GLY A 26 2.72 8.24 -7.89
C GLY A 26 2.45 9.10 -9.13
N ARG A 27 2.13 10.40 -8.97
CA ARG A 27 1.62 11.26 -10.07
C ARG A 27 2.55 11.30 -11.29
N GLY A 28 3.86 11.22 -11.11
CA GLY A 28 4.86 11.19 -12.18
C GLY A 28 5.34 9.79 -12.61
N LYS A 29 4.94 8.71 -11.92
CA LYS A 29 5.46 7.36 -12.19
C LYS A 29 4.75 6.67 -13.36
N TYR A 30 5.51 6.06 -14.27
CA TYR A 30 5.00 5.24 -15.38
C TYR A 30 5.32 3.77 -15.10
N CYS A 31 4.81 2.82 -15.89
CA CYS A 31 5.07 1.39 -15.65
C CYS A 31 6.55 1.00 -15.62
N LYS A 32 7.41 1.74 -16.34
CA LYS A 32 8.88 1.58 -16.28
C LYS A 32 9.50 1.98 -14.92
N HIS A 33 8.78 2.73 -14.10
CA HIS A 33 9.22 3.17 -12.77
C HIS A 33 8.67 2.28 -11.65
N MET A 34 7.76 1.34 -11.95
CA MET A 34 7.15 0.49 -10.94
C MET A 34 8.14 -0.60 -10.52
N SER A 35 8.32 -0.75 -9.21
CA SER A 35 9.19 -1.77 -8.62
C SER A 35 8.45 -3.09 -8.36
N SER A 36 7.12 -3.04 -8.24
CA SER A 36 6.29 -4.19 -7.88
C SER A 36 4.84 -4.00 -8.31
N CYS A 37 4.13 -5.13 -8.47
CA CYS A 37 2.68 -5.10 -8.72
C CYS A 37 1.90 -4.43 -7.58
N ALA A 38 2.36 -4.57 -6.33
CA ALA A 38 1.70 -3.95 -5.16
C ALA A 38 1.75 -2.42 -5.22
N GLU A 39 2.89 -1.85 -5.62
CA GLU A 39 3.04 -0.41 -5.84
C GLU A 39 2.13 0.09 -6.98
N ALA A 40 2.14 -0.61 -8.12
CA ALA A 40 1.29 -0.26 -9.26
C ALA A 40 -0.20 -0.30 -8.91
N LYS A 41 -0.64 -1.34 -8.18
CA LYS A 41 -2.00 -1.46 -7.67
C LYS A 41 -2.35 -0.37 -6.67
N TYR A 42 -1.43 0.05 -5.81
CA TYR A 42 -1.68 1.17 -4.90
C TYR A 42 -1.98 2.44 -5.71
N TYR A 43 -1.12 2.79 -6.66
CA TYR A 43 -1.32 4.01 -7.44
C TYR A 43 -2.55 3.99 -8.34
N LEU A 44 -2.91 2.85 -8.94
CA LEU A 44 -4.16 2.73 -9.69
C LEU A 44 -5.36 2.93 -8.76
N ASN A 45 -5.45 2.14 -7.69
CA ASN A 45 -6.67 2.02 -6.89
C ASN A 45 -6.84 3.11 -5.83
N LYS A 46 -5.74 3.56 -5.21
CA LYS A 46 -5.78 4.59 -4.14
C LYS A 46 -5.61 5.99 -4.68
N CYS A 47 -4.80 6.15 -5.72
CA CYS A 47 -4.45 7.47 -6.25
C CYS A 47 -5.14 7.80 -7.58
N GLY A 48 -5.90 6.86 -8.17
CA GLY A 48 -6.65 7.07 -9.41
C GLY A 48 -5.77 7.26 -10.64
N ILE A 49 -4.55 6.71 -10.65
CA ILE A 49 -3.61 6.87 -11.75
C ILE A 49 -3.95 5.85 -12.86
N GLY A 50 -5.04 6.12 -13.58
CA GLY A 50 -5.59 5.22 -14.61
C GLY A 50 -4.62 4.89 -15.74
N ARG A 51 -3.67 5.77 -16.07
CA ARG A 51 -2.64 5.52 -17.10
C ARG A 51 -1.72 4.32 -16.83
N LEU A 52 -1.77 3.74 -15.63
CA LEU A 52 -1.05 2.52 -15.29
C LEU A 52 -1.77 1.26 -15.80
N ASP A 53 -3.07 1.34 -16.06
CA ASP A 53 -3.93 0.28 -16.61
C ASP A 53 -4.53 0.79 -17.93
N ARG A 54 -3.78 0.65 -19.04
CA ARG A 54 -4.10 1.33 -20.30
C ARG A 54 -5.26 0.67 -21.04
N ASP A 55 -5.43 -0.64 -20.89
CA ASP A 55 -6.49 -1.42 -21.49
C ASP A 55 -7.72 -1.60 -20.57
N ASN A 56 -7.64 -1.13 -19.34
CA ASN A 56 -8.73 -1.08 -18.35
C ASN A 56 -9.24 -2.46 -17.94
N ASP A 57 -8.34 -3.43 -17.80
CA ASP A 57 -8.67 -4.77 -17.33
C ASP A 57 -8.57 -4.91 -15.79
N GLY A 58 -8.15 -3.84 -15.11
CA GLY A 58 -7.92 -3.80 -13.67
C GLY A 58 -6.52 -4.25 -13.24
N ILE A 59 -5.62 -4.59 -14.17
CA ILE A 59 -4.25 -5.05 -13.93
C ILE A 59 -3.27 -3.95 -14.38
N PRO A 60 -2.81 -3.08 -13.45
CA PRO A 60 -1.88 -2.03 -13.82
C PRO A 60 -0.49 -2.60 -14.10
N CYS A 61 0.20 -2.06 -15.10
CA CYS A 61 1.60 -2.33 -15.41
C CYS A 61 1.94 -3.83 -15.45
N GLU A 62 1.47 -4.50 -16.50
CA GLU A 62 1.62 -5.94 -16.74
C GLU A 62 3.06 -6.45 -16.61
N ASN A 63 4.07 -5.59 -16.86
CA ASN A 63 5.49 -5.92 -16.66
C ASN A 63 5.84 -6.30 -15.22
N VAL A 64 5.17 -5.71 -14.21
CA VAL A 64 5.36 -6.03 -12.80
C VAL A 64 4.25 -6.91 -12.23
N CYS A 65 3.06 -6.89 -12.83
CA CYS A 65 1.92 -7.70 -12.40
C CYS A 65 1.81 -9.07 -13.08
N ARG A 66 2.59 -9.34 -14.13
CA ARG A 66 2.60 -10.59 -14.90
C ARG A 66 1.21 -11.02 -15.33
N LYS A 67 0.63 -10.26 -16.26
CA LYS A 67 -0.57 -10.67 -16.98
C LYS A 67 -0.26 -11.79 -17.96
#